data_AF-A0A1Q9YG97-F1
#
_entry.id   AF-A0A1Q9YG97-F1
#
_cell.length_a   1.000
_cell.length_b   1.000
_cell.length_c   1.000
_cell.angle_alpha   90.00
_cell.angle_beta   90.00
_cell.angle_gamma   90.00
#
_symmetry.space_group_name_H-M   'P 1'
#
loop_
_entity.id
_entity.type
_entity.pdbx_description
1 polymer ?
#
loop_
_entity_poly.entity_id
_entity_poly.type
_entity_poly.pdbx_seq_one_letter_code
_entity_poly.pdbx_strand_id
1 'polypeptide(L)'
;MKRQWGSVTLEKRTIRLNALLTQLPKKYLEHTLCHEIAHLVIGGHNPMFYKYLTQLDPDAAMTREEMKDLVIQTDGSIIHRSH
;
A
#
# COMPACT_ATOMS: atom_id res chain seq x y z
N MET A 1 13.70 -4.21 6.62
CA MET A 1 13.29 -4.03 5.20
C MET A 1 11.94 -3.34 5.16
N LYS A 2 11.84 -2.21 4.46
CA LYS A 2 10.56 -1.52 4.21
C LYS A 2 9.78 -2.45 3.25
N ARG A 3 8.63 -2.99 3.68
CA ARG A 3 7.80 -3.86 2.83
C ARG A 3 7.25 -2.99 1.70
N GLN A 4 7.74 -3.21 0.49
CA GLN A 4 7.30 -2.45 -0.67
C GLN A 4 6.17 -3.22 -1.36
N TRP A 5 4.94 -2.94 -0.92
CA TRP A 5 3.72 -3.48 -1.53
C TRP A 5 3.40 -2.79 -2.86
N GLY A 6 3.80 -1.52 -2.99
CA GLY A 6 3.66 -0.70 -4.18
C GLY A 6 4.83 0.26 -4.36
N SER A 7 4.93 0.80 -5.57
CA SER A 7 5.81 1.92 -5.88
C SER A 7 5.31 2.70 -7.08
N VAL A 8 5.67 3.98 -7.14
CA VAL A 8 5.39 4.85 -8.27
C VAL A 8 6.69 5.39 -8.88
N THR A 9 6.73 5.47 -10.21
CA THR A 9 7.73 6.25 -10.95
C THR A 9 7.05 7.48 -11.51
N LEU A 10 7.29 8.64 -10.88
CA LEU A 10 6.59 9.89 -11.19
C LEU A 10 6.83 10.36 -12.62
N GLU A 11 8.08 10.27 -13.11
CA GLU A 11 8.46 10.72 -14.45
C GLU A 11 7.72 9.95 -15.55
N LYS A 12 7.43 8.67 -15.28
CA LYS A 12 6.75 7.76 -16.22
C LYS A 12 5.27 7.55 -15.88
N ARG A 13 4.76 8.20 -14.83
CA ARG A 13 3.41 7.98 -14.26
C ARG A 13 3.04 6.50 -14.16
N THR A 14 4.01 5.68 -13.78
CA THR A 14 3.87 4.22 -13.74
C THR A 14 3.73 3.76 -12.30
N ILE A 15 2.67 3.00 -12.01
CA ILE A 15 2.46 2.34 -10.73
C ILE A 15 2.87 0.88 -10.87
N ARG A 16 3.63 0.36 -9.90
CA ARG A 16 3.95 -1.06 -9.78
C ARG A 16 3.43 -1.58 -8.45
N LEU A 17 2.69 -2.67 -8.52
CA LEU A 17 2.16 -3.37 -7.36
C LEU A 17 2.85 -4.72 -7.22
N ASN A 18 3.06 -5.14 -5.98
CA ASN A 18 3.62 -6.46 -5.69
C ASN A 18 2.57 -7.53 -6.01
N ALA A 19 2.91 -8.50 -6.86
CA ALA A 19 2.00 -9.58 -7.26
C ALA A 19 1.49 -10.41 -6.07
N LEU A 20 2.23 -10.45 -4.96
CA LEU A 20 1.80 -11.12 -3.73
C LEU A 20 0.50 -10.53 -3.13
N LEU A 21 0.15 -9.28 -3.47
CA LEU A 21 -1.14 -8.68 -3.09
C LEU A 21 -2.35 -9.49 -3.61
N THR A 22 -2.16 -10.28 -4.68
CA THR A 22 -3.21 -11.15 -5.22
C THR A 22 -3.56 -12.33 -4.30
N GLN A 23 -2.67 -12.67 -3.36
CA GLN A 23 -2.90 -13.71 -2.34
C GLN A 23 -3.62 -13.18 -1.09
N LEU A 24 -3.86 -11.87 -1.03
CA LEU A 24 -4.46 -11.19 0.11
C LEU A 24 -5.89 -10.72 -0.21
N PRO A 25 -6.70 -10.43 0.82
CA PRO A 25 -7.98 -9.74 0.64
C PRO A 25 -7.86 -8.50 -0.25
N LYS A 26 -8.83 -8.32 -1.15
CA LYS A 26 -8.86 -7.26 -2.19
C LYS A 26 -8.56 -5.86 -1.65
N LYS A 27 -9.03 -5.55 -0.43
CA LYS A 27 -8.80 -4.26 0.24
C LYS A 27 -7.33 -3.84 0.29
N TYR A 28 -6.39 -4.78 0.42
CA TYR A 28 -4.96 -4.45 0.49
C TYR A 28 -4.40 -4.03 -0.86
N LEU A 29 -4.89 -4.64 -1.95
CA LEU A 29 -4.55 -4.24 -3.31
C LEU A 29 -5.14 -2.85 -3.62
N GLU A 30 -6.41 -2.62 -3.27
CA GLU A 30 -7.09 -1.33 -3.46
C GLU A 30 -6.40 -0.21 -2.67
N HIS A 31 -6.10 -0.45 -1.39
CA HIS A 31 -5.35 0.49 -0.55
C HIS A 31 -3.98 0.85 -1.14
N THR A 32 -3.21 -0.17 -1.56
CA THR A 32 -1.89 0.06 -2.14
C THR A 32 -2.00 0.86 -3.45
N LEU A 33 -2.99 0.56 -4.29
CA LEU A 33 -3.22 1.31 -5.52
C LEU A 33 -3.58 2.78 -5.22
N CYS A 34 -4.52 3.03 -4.31
CA CYS A 34 -4.89 4.38 -3.87
C CYS A 34 -3.69 5.14 -3.30
N HIS A 35 -2.81 4.47 -2.55
CA HIS A 35 -1.57 5.04 -2.02
C HIS A 35 -0.64 5.54 -3.14
N GLU A 36 -0.38 4.70 -4.14
CA GLU A 36 0.51 5.08 -5.25
C GLU A 36 -0.13 6.14 -6.16
N ILE A 37 -1.46 6.13 -6.34
CA ILE A 37 -2.19 7.21 -7.02
C ILE A 37 -2.04 8.53 -6.27
N ALA A 38 -2.18 8.51 -4.94
CA ALA A 38 -2.00 9.71 -4.12
C ALA A 38 -0.59 10.31 -4.31
N HIS A 39 0.43 9.48 -4.48
CA HIS A 39 1.79 9.94 -4.78
C HIS A 39 1.95 10.61 -6.16
N LEU A 40 1.12 10.27 -7.14
CA LEU A 40 1.12 10.99 -8.43
C LEU A 40 0.66 12.44 -8.30
N VAL A 41 -0.13 12.75 -7.26
CA VAL A 41 -0.73 14.08 -7.05
C VAL A 41 0.00 14.86 -5.96
N ILE A 42 0.40 14.20 -4.88
CA ILE A 42 0.99 14.83 -3.70
C ILE A 42 2.31 14.17 -3.36
N GLY A 43 3.38 14.96 -3.39
CA GLY A 43 4.72 14.53 -3.03
C GLY A 43 4.87 14.27 -1.52
N GLY A 44 5.50 13.13 -1.19
CA GLY A 44 5.75 12.72 0.20
C GLY A 44 4.48 12.31 0.95
N HIS A 45 4.61 12.15 2.28
CA HIS A 45 3.52 11.73 3.18
C HIS A 45 3.16 12.85 4.17
N ASN A 46 2.82 14.03 3.65
CA ASN A 46 2.43 15.20 4.45
C ASN A 46 0.91 15.19 4.76
N PRO A 47 0.38 16.13 5.57
CA PRO A 47 -1.06 16.14 5.90
C PRO A 47 -2.00 16.20 4.68
N MET A 48 -1.59 16.86 3.60
CA MET A 48 -2.38 16.91 2.36
C MET A 48 -2.43 15.53 1.68
N PHE A 49 -1.33 14.77 1.72
CA PHE A 49 -1.30 13.39 1.23
C PHE A 49 -2.34 12.54 1.95
N TYR A 50 -2.33 12.55 3.28
CA TYR A 50 -3.29 11.74 4.05
C TYR A 50 -4.73 12.19 3.84
N LYS A 51 -4.98 13.50 3.78
CA LYS A 51 -6.30 14.03 3.47
C LYS A 51 -6.81 13.54 2.10
N TYR A 52 -5.96 13.56 1.08
CA TYR A 52 -6.32 13.09 -0.25
C TYR A 52 -6.49 11.57 -0.30
N LEU A 53 -5.59 10.82 0.35
CA LEU A 53 -5.69 9.37 0.44
C LEU A 53 -7.00 8.94 1.11
N THR A 54 -7.43 9.58 2.20
CA THR A 54 -8.70 9.29 2.87
C THR A 54 -9.93 9.59 1.99
N GLN A 55 -9.81 10.50 1.01
CA GLN A 55 -10.88 10.70 0.02
C GLN A 55 -10.98 9.57 -0.99
N LEU A 56 -9.85 8.91 -1.32
CA LEU A 56 -9.80 7.77 -2.23
C LEU A 56 -10.11 6.44 -1.53
N ASP A 57 -9.65 6.31 -0.30
CA ASP A 57 -9.75 5.12 0.55
C ASP A 57 -10.06 5.57 1.99
N PRO A 58 -11.35 5.62 2.37
CA PRO A 58 -11.78 6.04 3.70
C PRO A 58 -11.18 5.21 4.85
N ASP A 59 -10.87 3.94 4.59
CA ASP A 59 -10.33 2.98 5.56
C ASP A 59 -8.80 2.92 5.54
N ALA A 60 -8.13 3.83 4.82
CA ALA A 60 -6.68 3.79 4.60
C ALA A 60 -5.85 3.68 5.88
N ALA A 61 -6.26 4.34 6.96
CA ALA A 61 -5.55 4.26 8.24
C ALA A 61 -5.63 2.85 8.84
N MET A 62 -6.83 2.25 8.87
CA MET A 62 -7.06 0.91 9.40
C MET A 62 -6.34 -0.14 8.55
N THR A 63 -6.51 -0.08 7.23
CA THR A 63 -5.86 -1.00 6.30
C THR A 63 -4.34 -0.94 6.41
N ARG A 64 -3.78 0.27 6.55
CA ARG A 64 -2.34 0.45 6.77
C ARG A 64 -1.86 -0.21 8.05
N GLU A 65 -2.60 -0.08 9.16
CA GLU A 65 -2.24 -0.72 10.43
C GLU A 65 -2.26 -2.24 10.30
N GLU A 66 -3.31 -2.83 9.71
CA GLU A 66 -3.37 -4.27 9.46
C GLU A 66 -2.20 -4.78 8.59
N MET A 67 -1.82 -4.01 7.55
CA MET A 67 -0.73 -4.38 6.65
C MET A 67 0.65 -4.40 7.33
N LYS A 68 0.83 -3.71 8.48
CA LYS A 68 2.08 -3.77 9.25
C LYS A 68 2.34 -5.17 9.81
N ASP A 69 1.29 -5.96 10.03
CA ASP A 69 1.42 -7.30 10.56
C ASP A 69 1.69 -8.34 9.45
N LEU A 70 1.49 -8.01 8.17
CA LEU A 70 1.65 -8.95 7.05
C LEU A 70 3.11 -9.22 6.67
N VAL A 71 3.68 -10.34 7.12
CA VAL A 71 5.06 -10.78 6.83
C VAL A 71 5.11 -11.63 5.57
N ILE A 72 5.95 -11.23 4.61
CA ILE A 72 6.31 -12.08 3.46
C ILE A 72 7.45 -13.01 3.89
N GLN A 73 7.23 -14.32 3.80
CA GLN A 73 8.20 -15.37 4.06
C GLN A 73 9.15 -15.58 2.86
N THR A 74 10.25 -16.31 3.06
CA THR A 74 11.23 -16.59 2.00
C THR A 74 10.67 -17.44 0.87
N ASP A 75 9.67 -18.27 1.15
CA ASP A 75 8.95 -19.09 0.17
C ASP A 75 7.83 -18.33 -0.57
N GLY A 76 7.65 -17.04 -0.27
CA GLY A 76 6.62 -16.20 -0.88
C GLY A 76 5.24 -16.31 -0.22
N SER A 77 5.08 -17.13 0.82
CA SER A 77 3.85 -17.14 1.62
C SER A 77 3.71 -15.86 2.45
N ILE A 78 2.47 -15.45 2.72
CA ILE A 78 2.19 -14.30 3.58
C ILE A 78 1.55 -14.80 4.88
N ILE A 79 2.11 -14.38 6.01
CA ILE A 79 1.56 -14.67 7.33
C ILE A 79 1.28 -13.37 8.09
N HIS A 80 0.35 -13.41 9.04
CA HIS A 80 0.28 -12.38 10.06
C HIS A 80 1.40 -12.60 11.07
N ARG A 81 2.08 -11.53 11.47
CA ARG A 81 3.03 -11.55 12.58
C ARG A 81 2.22 -11.93 13.82
N SER A 82 2.36 -13.17 14.28
CA SER A 82 1.81 -13.59 15.56
C SER A 82 2.35 -12.65 16.64
N HIS A 83 1.45 -12.15 17.49
CA HIS A 83 1.82 -11.42 18.69
C HIS A 83 2.62 -12.32 19.64
#